data_AF-A0A6N7XCP8-F1
#
_entry.id   AF-A0A6N7XCP8-F1
#
_cell.length_a   1.000
_cell.length_b   1.000
_cell.length_c   1.000
_cell.angle_alpha   90.00
_cell.angle_beta   90.00
_cell.angle_gamma   90.00
#
_symmetry.space_group_name_H-M   'P 1'
#
loop_
_entity.id
_entity.type
_entity.pdbx_description
1 polymer ?
#
loop_
_entity_poly.entity_id
_entity_poly.type
_entity_poly.pdbx_seq_one_letter_code
_entity_poly.pdbx_strand_id
1 'polypeptide(L)'
;MEKRHRAIAAVAAGAVAVALGAGAARSCAGTSEPTAGSDPRDAGGSTAWVEVVPGTGSSGDAEEGGAGAAAEEATSCAAELESREWMGAEDASLRMTASGGRLVETDGTDTYTSSYVVTSDGDGSCGLAVTRADGTVVQATVTIEGEGDDERLTCEQLQTAFDWVPAPRDGEVRVTGVDDAYLSLVGGSEDALDLAVSLWASEHVPGASEVAFDGEVYLDTRTGSVTATFTCDDPGRTILSVTWADGAFSVTG
;
A
#
# COMPACT_ATOMS: atom_id res chain seq x y z
N MET A 1 1.98 3.03 52.80
CA MET A 1 2.94 3.52 51.79
C MET A 1 3.46 2.32 51.03
N GLU A 2 3.12 2.18 49.76
CA GLU A 2 3.88 1.34 48.82
C GLU A 2 3.81 2.03 47.46
N LYS A 3 4.95 2.58 47.03
CA LYS A 3 5.14 3.18 45.70
C LYS A 3 5.60 2.08 44.76
N ARG A 4 4.84 1.78 43.71
CA ARG A 4 5.29 0.89 42.63
C ARG A 4 5.77 1.74 41.46
N HIS A 5 7.08 1.71 41.26
CA HIS A 5 7.78 2.42 40.21
C HIS A 5 7.46 1.79 38.84
N ARG A 6 7.10 2.62 37.86
CA ARG A 6 7.01 2.26 36.44
C ARG A 6 8.43 2.31 35.87
N ALA A 7 8.92 1.19 35.33
CA ALA A 7 10.17 1.16 34.57
C ALA A 7 9.85 1.49 33.11
N ILE A 8 10.44 2.57 32.62
CA ILE A 8 10.44 2.97 31.21
C ILE A 8 11.69 2.33 30.60
N ALA A 9 11.52 1.47 29.60
CA ALA A 9 12.61 0.94 28.80
C ALA A 9 12.72 1.76 27.51
N ALA A 10 13.81 2.52 27.39
CA ALA A 10 14.19 3.21 26.18
C ALA A 10 14.87 2.23 25.21
N VAL A 11 14.39 2.13 23.98
CA VAL A 11 15.06 1.36 22.91
C VAL A 11 15.88 2.33 22.07
N ALA A 12 17.19 2.13 22.08
CA ALA A 12 18.14 2.83 21.23
C ALA A 12 18.26 2.07 19.90
N ALA A 13 17.97 2.74 18.78
CA ALA A 13 18.21 2.22 17.44
C ALA A 13 19.69 2.44 17.07
N GLY A 14 20.45 1.34 16.93
CA GLY A 14 21.82 1.35 16.41
C GLY A 14 21.86 0.70 15.04
N ALA A 15 22.21 1.48 14.00
CA ALA A 15 22.41 1.00 12.64
C ALA A 15 23.73 0.20 12.51
N VAL A 16 23.71 -0.90 11.75
CA VAL A 16 24.92 -1.63 11.34
C VAL A 16 24.90 -1.90 9.84
N ALA A 17 26.03 -1.60 9.21
CA ALA A 17 26.29 -1.61 7.77
C ALA A 17 26.51 -3.02 7.20
N VAL A 18 26.10 -3.21 5.94
CA VAL A 18 26.34 -4.42 5.15
C VAL A 18 27.67 -4.29 4.40
N ALA A 19 28.57 -5.26 4.60
CA ALA A 19 29.77 -5.44 3.79
C ALA A 19 29.54 -6.57 2.76
N LEU A 20 29.57 -6.24 1.48
CA LEU A 20 29.53 -7.19 0.37
C LEU A 20 30.93 -7.74 0.10
N GLY A 21 31.10 -9.06 0.26
CA GLY A 21 32.30 -9.79 -0.15
C GLY A 21 31.99 -10.75 -1.29
N ALA A 22 32.50 -10.47 -2.49
CA ALA A 22 32.56 -11.43 -3.60
C ALA A 22 34.03 -11.77 -3.89
N GLY A 23 34.45 -12.98 -3.52
CA GLY A 23 35.78 -13.50 -3.83
C GLY A 23 35.72 -14.54 -4.95
N ALA A 24 36.13 -14.16 -6.16
CA ALA A 24 36.47 -15.12 -7.21
C ALA A 24 37.95 -15.52 -7.04
N ALA A 25 38.20 -16.80 -6.78
CA ALA A 25 39.54 -17.35 -6.64
C ALA A 25 40.25 -17.45 -8.00
N ARG A 26 41.47 -16.90 -8.03
CA ARG A 26 42.45 -16.91 -9.12
C ARG A 26 43.44 -18.05 -8.87
N SER A 27 43.94 -18.69 -9.92
CA SER A 27 45.18 -19.50 -9.88
C SER A 27 45.89 -19.37 -11.23
N CYS A 28 47.02 -18.67 -11.26
CA CYS A 28 48.42 -19.18 -11.29
C CYS A 28 48.86 -19.47 -12.73
N ALA A 29 50.04 -19.14 -13.24
CA ALA A 29 51.19 -18.32 -12.86
C ALA A 29 52.08 -18.25 -14.13
N GLY A 30 52.88 -17.20 -14.33
CA GLY A 30 53.80 -17.14 -15.47
C GLY A 30 54.61 -15.85 -15.53
N THR A 31 55.88 -15.94 -15.13
CA THR A 31 56.94 -14.92 -15.00
C THR A 31 57.29 -14.17 -16.30
N SER A 32 57.60 -12.86 -16.21
CA SER A 32 58.78 -12.16 -16.79
C SER A 32 58.65 -10.61 -16.67
N GLU A 33 59.70 -9.93 -16.20
CA GLU A 33 59.90 -8.46 -16.28
C GLU A 33 60.57 -8.06 -17.64
N PRO A 34 60.98 -6.79 -17.88
CA PRO A 34 60.15 -5.65 -18.29
C PRO A 34 60.65 -5.04 -19.64
N THR A 35 59.85 -4.16 -20.29
CA THR A 35 60.30 -2.97 -21.08
C THR A 35 59.33 -2.60 -22.21
N ALA A 36 59.02 -1.28 -22.23
CA ALA A 36 58.61 -0.41 -23.34
C ALA A 36 57.33 -0.69 -24.14
N GLY A 37 56.47 0.32 -24.14
CA GLY A 37 55.97 0.89 -25.39
C GLY A 37 54.45 0.94 -25.56
N SER A 38 53.95 2.17 -25.56
CA SER A 38 52.79 2.67 -26.34
C SER A 38 51.39 2.53 -25.73
N ASP A 39 50.83 3.71 -25.46
CA ASP A 39 49.41 4.11 -25.39
C ASP A 39 48.49 3.40 -26.42
N PRO A 40 47.18 3.21 -26.14
CA PRO A 40 46.24 4.33 -26.17
C PRO A 40 45.04 4.31 -25.19
N ARG A 41 44.55 5.53 -24.94
CA ARG A 41 43.21 6.01 -24.50
C ARG A 41 42.06 4.99 -24.45
N ASP A 42 41.34 4.96 -23.32
CA ASP A 42 39.88 5.25 -23.24
C ASP A 42 39.47 5.41 -21.76
N ALA A 43 38.84 6.53 -21.40
CA ALA A 43 37.41 6.65 -21.09
C ALA A 43 36.99 5.90 -19.80
N GLY A 44 36.78 6.66 -18.72
CA GLY A 44 36.31 6.11 -17.45
C GLY A 44 35.74 7.19 -16.52
N GLY A 45 34.42 7.34 -16.57
CA GLY A 45 33.51 7.62 -15.45
C GLY A 45 33.95 8.58 -14.35
N SER A 46 33.43 9.80 -14.40
CA SER A 46 33.38 10.74 -13.27
C SER A 46 32.41 10.24 -12.19
N THR A 47 32.92 9.82 -11.04
CA THR A 47 32.15 9.72 -9.78
C THR A 47 32.52 10.89 -8.89
N ALA A 48 31.63 11.88 -8.78
CA ALA A 48 31.77 13.00 -7.86
C ALA A 48 31.26 12.57 -6.47
N TRP A 49 32.13 12.63 -5.47
CA TRP A 49 31.76 12.64 -4.06
C TRP A 49 31.90 14.07 -3.55
N VAL A 50 30.91 14.55 -2.80
CA VAL A 50 30.91 15.88 -2.19
C VAL A 50 31.40 15.77 -0.75
N GLU A 51 32.42 16.58 -0.43
CA GLU A 51 33.00 16.73 0.90
C GLU A 51 32.15 17.69 1.75
N VAL A 52 31.93 17.35 3.02
CA VAL A 52 31.25 18.21 4.00
C VAL A 52 32.29 18.86 4.90
N VAL A 53 32.36 20.19 4.88
CA VAL A 53 33.17 21.00 5.82
C VAL A 53 32.22 21.72 6.77
N PRO A 54 32.42 21.67 8.11
CA PRO A 54 31.65 22.47 9.04
C PRO A 54 32.33 23.82 9.30
N GLY A 55 31.55 24.89 9.33
CA GLY A 55 32.00 26.24 9.68
C GLY A 55 30.90 27.01 10.39
N THR A 56 31.13 27.30 11.67
CA THR A 56 30.25 28.04 12.58
C THR A 56 30.32 29.56 12.36
N GLY A 57 29.16 30.24 12.42
CA GLY A 57 29.03 31.46 13.23
C GLY A 57 28.58 32.78 12.57
N SER A 58 27.31 33.12 12.85
CA SER A 58 26.81 34.35 13.50
C SER A 58 26.17 35.50 12.69
N SER A 59 24.88 35.70 13.05
CA SER A 59 24.07 36.92 13.27
C SER A 59 23.76 37.91 12.14
N GLY A 60 22.45 38.12 11.94
CA GLY A 60 21.84 39.28 11.29
C GLY A 60 20.35 39.05 11.04
N ASP A 61 19.50 39.44 11.98
CA ASP A 61 18.03 39.44 11.88
C ASP A 61 17.51 40.39 10.77
N ALA A 62 16.61 39.90 9.92
CA ALA A 62 15.48 40.65 9.35
C ALA A 62 14.52 39.69 8.60
N GLU A 63 13.33 39.52 9.21
CA GLU A 63 11.98 39.35 8.67
C GLU A 63 11.70 38.76 7.27
N GLU A 64 10.60 37.98 7.28
CA GLU A 64 9.72 37.60 6.17
C GLU A 64 10.22 36.51 5.20
N GLY A 65 10.53 35.34 5.76
CA GLY A 65 10.49 34.08 5.03
C GLY A 65 9.04 33.58 4.94
N GLY A 66 8.40 33.84 3.81
CA GLY A 66 7.17 33.16 3.42
C GLY A 66 7.39 31.66 3.44
N ALA A 67 6.88 31.00 4.47
CA ALA A 67 6.65 29.58 4.45
C ALA A 67 5.42 29.36 3.57
N GLY A 68 5.65 29.27 2.26
CA GLY A 68 4.78 28.47 1.41
C GLY A 68 4.89 27.04 1.90
N ALA A 69 4.13 26.72 2.95
CA ALA A 69 3.59 25.38 3.05
C ALA A 69 2.88 25.18 1.71
N ALA A 70 3.37 24.25 0.90
CA ALA A 70 2.50 23.66 -0.10
C ALA A 70 1.33 23.11 0.70
N ALA A 71 0.24 23.88 0.76
CA ALA A 71 -1.05 23.32 1.07
C ALA A 71 -1.19 22.20 0.05
N GLU A 72 -1.25 20.95 0.51
CA GLU A 72 -1.82 19.92 -0.34
C GLU A 72 -3.19 20.47 -0.73
N GLU A 73 -3.34 20.79 -2.01
CA GLU A 73 -4.60 21.31 -2.54
C GLU A 73 -5.63 20.25 -2.20
N ALA A 74 -6.55 20.58 -1.28
CA ALA A 74 -7.61 19.66 -0.89
C ALA A 74 -8.34 19.22 -2.16
N THR A 75 -8.24 17.93 -2.49
CA THR A 75 -8.95 17.39 -3.64
C THR A 75 -10.43 17.52 -3.38
N SER A 76 -11.18 18.04 -4.35
CA SER A 76 -12.62 18.22 -4.17
C SER A 76 -13.37 16.89 -4.21
N CYS A 77 -14.56 16.83 -3.62
CA CYS A 77 -15.38 15.61 -3.61
C CYS A 77 -15.63 15.02 -4.99
N ALA A 78 -15.90 15.85 -6.00
CA ALA A 78 -16.11 15.36 -7.36
C ALA A 78 -14.84 14.73 -7.95
N ALA A 79 -13.67 15.29 -7.65
CA ALA A 79 -12.39 14.73 -8.07
C ALA A 79 -12.07 13.42 -7.33
N GLU A 80 -12.35 13.34 -6.02
CA GLU A 80 -12.22 12.13 -5.22
C GLU A 80 -13.13 11.00 -5.72
N LEU A 81 -14.41 11.31 -5.97
CA LEU A 81 -15.40 10.41 -6.57
C LEU A 81 -14.90 9.81 -7.90
N GLU A 82 -14.28 10.61 -8.76
CA GLU A 82 -13.77 10.20 -10.07
C GLU A 82 -12.38 9.53 -10.05
N SER A 83 -11.67 9.60 -8.92
CA SER A 83 -10.27 9.18 -8.84
C SER A 83 -10.08 7.65 -8.81
N ARG A 84 -11.13 6.89 -8.50
CA ARG A 84 -11.06 5.45 -8.23
C ARG A 84 -12.38 4.73 -8.51
N GLU A 85 -12.32 3.41 -8.45
CA GLU A 85 -13.49 2.56 -8.33
C GLU A 85 -13.90 2.43 -6.87
N TRP A 86 -15.20 2.29 -6.64
CA TRP A 86 -15.82 2.09 -5.34
C TRP A 86 -16.45 0.70 -5.28
N MET A 87 -16.36 0.06 -4.13
CA MET A 87 -16.88 -1.28 -3.84
C MET A 87 -17.94 -1.19 -2.75
N GLY A 88 -19.01 -1.99 -2.84
CA GLY A 88 -20.03 -2.02 -1.80
C GLY A 88 -19.43 -2.41 -0.45
N ALA A 89 -19.72 -1.64 0.61
CA ALA A 89 -19.12 -1.88 1.92
C ALA A 89 -19.57 -3.21 2.57
N GLU A 90 -20.80 -3.65 2.26
CA GLU A 90 -21.37 -4.90 2.78
C GLU A 90 -21.36 -6.04 1.74
N ASP A 91 -21.08 -5.73 0.48
CA ASP A 91 -21.09 -6.69 -0.63
C ASP A 91 -20.07 -6.29 -1.71
N ALA A 92 -18.99 -7.06 -1.79
CA ALA A 92 -17.86 -6.82 -2.69
C ALA A 92 -18.19 -7.03 -4.18
N SER A 93 -19.33 -7.67 -4.50
CA SER A 93 -19.80 -7.82 -5.88
C SER A 93 -20.37 -6.53 -6.47
N LEU A 94 -20.73 -5.57 -5.61
CA LEU A 94 -21.18 -4.25 -6.02
C LEU A 94 -19.97 -3.39 -6.39
N ARG A 95 -19.98 -2.79 -7.58
CA ARG A 95 -18.94 -1.87 -8.04
C ARG A 95 -19.54 -0.59 -8.60
N MET A 96 -18.84 0.52 -8.42
CA MET A 96 -19.21 1.83 -8.98
C MET A 96 -17.98 2.57 -9.50
N THR A 97 -18.10 3.14 -10.70
CA THR A 97 -17.14 4.12 -11.23
C THR A 97 -17.85 5.38 -11.69
N ALA A 98 -17.24 6.52 -11.40
CA ALA A 98 -17.63 7.81 -11.95
C ALA A 98 -16.46 8.36 -12.76
N SER A 99 -16.70 8.81 -13.99
CA SER A 99 -15.66 9.44 -14.80
C SER A 99 -16.27 10.27 -15.92
N GLY A 100 -15.83 11.52 -16.05
CA GLY A 100 -16.17 12.35 -17.19
C GLY A 100 -17.68 12.54 -17.39
N GLY A 101 -18.45 12.63 -16.30
CA GLY A 101 -19.90 12.78 -16.32
C GLY A 101 -20.68 11.49 -16.61
N ARG A 102 -20.04 10.33 -16.53
CA ARG A 102 -20.69 9.02 -16.60
C ARG A 102 -20.54 8.28 -15.28
N LEU A 103 -21.64 7.78 -14.75
CA LEU A 103 -21.71 6.92 -13.58
C LEU A 103 -22.09 5.52 -14.03
N VAL A 104 -21.30 4.52 -13.65
CA VAL A 104 -21.55 3.10 -13.92
C VAL A 104 -21.62 2.38 -12.58
N GLU A 105 -22.73 1.69 -12.34
CA GLU A 105 -22.97 0.88 -11.15
C GLU A 105 -23.26 -0.55 -11.58
N THR A 106 -22.80 -1.55 -10.83
CA THR A 106 -23.16 -2.96 -11.04
C THR A 106 -23.51 -3.62 -9.72
N ASP A 107 -24.49 -4.52 -9.77
CA ASP A 107 -24.88 -5.38 -8.65
C ASP A 107 -24.27 -6.80 -8.74
N GLY A 108 -23.22 -6.95 -9.56
CA GLY A 108 -22.60 -8.23 -9.87
C GLY A 108 -23.34 -9.06 -10.93
N THR A 109 -24.59 -8.71 -11.28
CA THR A 109 -25.38 -9.38 -12.33
C THR A 109 -25.70 -8.44 -13.48
N ASP A 110 -26.25 -7.27 -13.16
CA ASP A 110 -26.67 -6.24 -14.08
C ASP A 110 -25.75 -5.00 -13.97
N THR A 111 -25.75 -4.19 -15.03
CA THR A 111 -24.98 -2.94 -15.09
C THR A 111 -25.91 -1.77 -15.40
N TYR A 112 -25.87 -0.75 -14.55
CA TYR A 112 -26.66 0.47 -14.66
C TYR A 112 -25.73 1.61 -15.07
N THR A 113 -26.03 2.25 -16.20
CA THR A 113 -25.28 3.42 -16.66
C THR A 113 -26.15 4.66 -16.62
N SER A 114 -25.66 5.69 -15.96
CA SER A 114 -26.27 7.01 -15.88
C SER A 114 -25.25 8.07 -16.34
N SER A 115 -25.74 9.22 -16.79
CA SER A 115 -24.89 10.42 -16.88
C SER A 115 -25.10 11.28 -15.65
N TYR A 116 -24.12 12.12 -15.31
CA TYR A 116 -24.28 13.10 -14.24
C TYR A 116 -23.63 14.43 -14.62
N VAL A 117 -24.09 15.49 -13.96
CA VAL A 117 -23.46 16.79 -13.95
C VAL A 117 -23.24 17.19 -12.50
N VAL A 118 -22.03 17.65 -12.17
CA VAL A 118 -21.72 18.20 -10.84
C VAL A 118 -22.43 19.54 -10.69
N THR A 119 -23.29 19.66 -9.68
CA THR A 119 -24.10 20.85 -9.38
C THR A 119 -23.52 21.68 -8.22
N SER A 120 -22.78 21.05 -7.32
CA SER A 120 -21.99 21.68 -6.28
C SER A 120 -20.78 20.80 -5.97
N ASP A 121 -19.67 21.41 -5.58
CA ASP A 121 -18.44 20.70 -5.27
C ASP A 121 -17.74 21.37 -4.10
N GLY A 122 -17.37 20.57 -3.11
CA GLY A 122 -16.78 21.02 -1.87
C GLY A 122 -15.86 19.97 -1.28
N ASP A 123 -15.31 20.29 -0.13
CA ASP A 123 -14.49 19.37 0.66
C ASP A 123 -15.40 18.27 1.24
N GLY A 124 -15.14 17.01 0.87
CA GLY A 124 -15.89 15.84 1.33
C GLY A 124 -17.37 15.74 0.90
N SER A 125 -17.94 16.72 0.19
CA SER A 125 -19.31 16.61 -0.32
C SER A 125 -19.54 17.34 -1.65
N CYS A 126 -20.32 16.70 -2.53
CA CYS A 126 -20.63 17.19 -3.86
C CYS A 126 -22.06 16.80 -4.27
N GLY A 127 -22.72 17.71 -4.99
CA GLY A 127 -24.06 17.53 -5.52
C GLY A 127 -24.00 17.09 -6.97
N LEU A 128 -24.82 16.12 -7.35
CA LEU A 128 -24.91 15.62 -8.73
C LEU A 128 -26.36 15.70 -9.24
N ALA A 129 -26.52 16.09 -10.50
CA ALA A 129 -27.75 15.87 -11.26
C ALA A 129 -27.56 14.61 -12.13
N VAL A 130 -28.07 13.48 -11.67
CA VAL A 130 -27.92 12.16 -12.32
C VAL A 130 -29.08 11.91 -13.27
N THR A 131 -28.80 11.64 -14.54
CA THR A 131 -29.79 11.24 -15.55
C THR A 131 -29.66 9.74 -15.82
N ARG A 132 -30.71 8.99 -15.49
CA ARG A 132 -30.77 7.54 -15.69
C ARG A 132 -31.02 7.17 -17.15
N ALA A 133 -30.84 5.90 -17.49
CA ALA A 133 -31.08 5.37 -18.84
C ALA A 133 -32.51 5.61 -19.36
N ASP A 134 -33.51 5.65 -18.47
CA ASP A 134 -34.90 5.94 -18.81
C ASP A 134 -35.19 7.45 -18.97
N GLY A 135 -34.21 8.31 -18.72
CA GLY A 135 -34.31 9.77 -18.81
C GLY A 135 -34.75 10.46 -17.52
N THR A 136 -35.07 9.72 -16.47
CA THR A 136 -35.33 10.29 -15.14
C THR A 136 -34.11 11.02 -14.60
N VAL A 137 -34.31 12.24 -14.09
CA VAL A 137 -33.26 13.03 -13.43
C VAL A 137 -33.47 13.02 -11.92
N VAL A 138 -32.41 12.69 -11.19
CA VAL A 138 -32.38 12.66 -9.72
C VAL A 138 -31.28 13.60 -9.21
N GLN A 139 -31.57 14.34 -8.14
CA GLN A 139 -30.55 15.10 -7.42
C GLN A 139 -29.94 14.21 -6.35
N ALA A 140 -28.64 13.96 -6.46
CA ALA A 140 -27.88 13.14 -5.54
C ALA A 140 -26.91 14.01 -4.74
N THR A 141 -26.70 13.67 -3.47
CA THR A 141 -25.63 14.26 -2.64
C THR A 141 -24.67 13.14 -2.30
N VAL A 142 -23.44 13.27 -2.79
CA VAL A 142 -22.33 12.38 -2.46
C VAL A 142 -21.58 12.99 -1.29
N THR A 143 -21.28 12.16 -0.30
CA THR A 143 -20.42 12.50 0.83
C THR A 143 -19.30 11.48 0.90
N ILE A 144 -18.05 11.95 0.92
CA ILE A 144 -16.84 11.15 1.07
C ILE A 144 -16.15 11.62 2.35
N GLU A 145 -16.01 10.72 3.31
CA GLU A 145 -15.43 10.97 4.63
C GLU A 145 -14.40 9.88 4.98
N GLY A 146 -13.47 10.20 5.87
CA GLY A 146 -12.40 9.28 6.26
C GLY A 146 -11.24 9.24 5.26
N GLU A 147 -10.22 8.48 5.60
CA GLU A 147 -9.02 8.28 4.78
C GLU A 147 -8.55 6.83 4.95
N GLY A 148 -7.87 6.28 3.93
CA GLY A 148 -7.36 4.90 4.00
C GLY A 148 -8.47 3.88 4.21
N ASP A 149 -8.31 3.00 5.21
CA ASP A 149 -9.26 1.93 5.52
C ASP A 149 -10.61 2.41 6.10
N ASP A 150 -10.64 3.64 6.65
CA ASP A 150 -11.87 4.26 7.17
C ASP A 150 -12.61 5.10 6.10
N GLU A 151 -12.05 5.21 4.89
CA GLU A 151 -12.64 6.01 3.82
C GLU A 151 -13.97 5.42 3.34
N ARG A 152 -14.99 6.27 3.26
CA ARG A 152 -16.35 5.87 2.96
C ARG A 152 -17.07 6.89 2.10
N LEU A 153 -17.74 6.41 1.07
CA LEU A 153 -18.64 7.18 0.23
C LEU A 153 -20.09 6.80 0.53
N THR A 154 -20.94 7.80 0.78
CA THR A 154 -22.38 7.62 0.99
C THR A 154 -23.21 8.44 0.01
N CYS A 155 -24.28 7.85 -0.54
CA CYS A 155 -25.25 8.50 -1.41
C CYS A 155 -26.52 7.66 -1.58
N GLU A 156 -27.66 8.14 -1.08
CA GLU A 156 -28.93 7.39 -1.12
C GLU A 156 -29.57 7.30 -2.52
N GLN A 157 -29.10 8.09 -3.48
CA GLN A 157 -29.70 8.20 -4.82
C GLN A 157 -29.01 7.32 -5.88
N LEU A 158 -27.92 6.66 -5.50
CA LEU A 158 -27.31 5.57 -6.25
C LEU A 158 -28.27 4.37 -6.31
N GLN A 159 -28.14 3.56 -7.34
CA GLN A 159 -29.08 2.50 -7.71
C GLN A 159 -28.78 1.17 -7.03
N THR A 160 -27.50 0.86 -6.79
CA THR A 160 -27.09 -0.48 -6.30
C THR A 160 -26.79 -0.52 -4.81
N ALA A 161 -26.17 0.52 -4.25
CA ALA A 161 -25.89 0.64 -2.82
C ALA A 161 -25.86 2.11 -2.38
N PHE A 162 -26.07 2.32 -1.08
CA PHE A 162 -25.99 3.64 -0.44
C PHE A 162 -24.63 3.93 0.18
N ASP A 163 -23.80 2.90 0.36
CA ASP A 163 -22.59 2.93 1.18
C ASP A 163 -21.47 2.13 0.52
N TRP A 164 -20.32 2.77 0.38
CA TRP A 164 -19.23 2.33 -0.47
C TRP A 164 -17.89 2.57 0.22
N VAL A 165 -16.94 1.69 -0.04
CA VAL A 165 -15.53 1.82 0.34
C VAL A 165 -14.67 1.87 -0.93
N PRO A 166 -13.44 2.40 -0.87
CA PRO A 166 -12.53 2.30 -2.00
C PRO A 166 -12.42 0.84 -2.48
N ALA A 167 -12.64 0.62 -3.77
CA ALA A 167 -12.31 -0.66 -4.36
C ALA A 167 -10.80 -0.85 -4.25
N PRO A 168 -10.34 -2.09 -4.01
CA PRO A 168 -8.91 -2.34 -4.01
C PRO A 168 -8.40 -1.98 -5.40
N ARG A 169 -7.25 -1.31 -5.50
CA ARG A 169 -6.67 -0.98 -6.81
C ARG A 169 -6.49 -2.27 -7.63
N ASP A 170 -6.54 -2.20 -8.96
CA ASP A 170 -6.29 -3.39 -9.78
C ASP A 170 -4.98 -4.09 -9.35
N GLY A 171 -5.09 -5.33 -8.85
CA GLY A 171 -3.97 -6.09 -8.29
C GLY A 171 -3.70 -5.88 -6.80
N GLU A 172 -4.48 -5.08 -6.08
CA GLU A 172 -4.45 -4.98 -4.63
C GLU A 172 -5.30 -6.12 -4.02
N VAL A 173 -4.69 -6.86 -3.11
CA VAL A 173 -5.29 -8.04 -2.48
C VAL A 173 -5.37 -7.76 -1.00
N ARG A 174 -6.58 -7.82 -0.42
CA ARG A 174 -6.78 -7.59 1.01
C ARG A 174 -6.55 -8.87 1.81
N VAL A 175 -5.86 -8.77 2.94
CA VAL A 175 -5.76 -9.88 3.90
C VAL A 175 -6.81 -9.72 4.98
N THR A 176 -7.63 -10.76 5.20
CA THR A 176 -8.78 -10.66 6.12
C THR A 176 -8.80 -11.79 7.15
N GLY A 177 -9.49 -11.54 8.26
CA GLY A 177 -9.77 -12.55 9.28
C GLY A 177 -8.58 -12.97 10.14
N VAL A 178 -7.48 -12.20 10.12
CA VAL A 178 -6.28 -12.50 10.90
C VAL A 178 -6.58 -12.38 12.40
N ASP A 179 -6.24 -13.43 13.16
CA ASP A 179 -6.50 -13.48 14.61
C ASP A 179 -5.34 -12.88 15.42
N ASP A 180 -5.66 -12.09 16.46
CA ASP A 180 -4.69 -11.48 17.37
C ASP A 180 -3.74 -12.50 18.03
N ALA A 181 -4.21 -13.73 18.26
CA ALA A 181 -3.38 -14.80 18.82
C ALA A 181 -2.34 -15.29 17.82
N TYR A 182 -2.67 -15.34 16.52
CA TYR A 182 -1.68 -15.62 15.47
C TYR A 182 -0.66 -14.49 15.38
N LEU A 183 -1.10 -13.22 15.34
CA LEU A 183 -0.19 -12.07 15.32
C LEU A 183 0.76 -12.07 16.52
N SER A 184 0.26 -12.42 17.71
CA SER A 184 1.08 -12.56 18.92
C SER A 184 2.18 -13.64 18.81
N LEU A 185 2.00 -14.65 17.96
CA LEU A 185 3.01 -15.69 17.68
C LEU A 185 4.07 -15.21 16.67
N VAL A 186 3.70 -14.37 15.70
CA VAL A 186 4.56 -13.94 14.58
C VAL A 186 5.18 -12.54 14.76
N GLY A 187 5.40 -12.14 16.02
CA GLY A 187 6.04 -10.87 16.35
C GLY A 187 5.15 -9.63 16.19
N GLY A 188 3.84 -9.81 16.01
CA GLY A 188 2.82 -8.75 16.09
C GLY A 188 2.78 -7.78 14.92
N SER A 189 3.42 -8.09 13.79
CA SER A 189 3.45 -7.18 12.63
C SER A 189 2.39 -7.57 11.60
N GLU A 190 1.19 -7.04 11.79
CA GLU A 190 0.07 -7.18 10.85
C GLU A 190 0.42 -6.57 9.49
N ASP A 191 0.99 -5.35 9.46
CA ASP A 191 1.41 -4.70 8.21
C ASP A 191 2.40 -5.54 7.39
N ALA A 192 3.35 -6.21 8.05
CA ALA A 192 4.35 -7.03 7.36
C ALA A 192 3.75 -8.34 6.85
N LEU A 193 2.77 -8.90 7.58
CA LEU A 193 2.00 -10.05 7.12
C LEU A 193 1.16 -9.66 5.90
N ASP A 194 0.40 -8.57 6.01
CA ASP A 194 -0.47 -8.07 4.96
C ASP A 194 0.34 -7.84 3.68
N LEU A 195 1.43 -7.08 3.77
CA LEU A 195 2.31 -6.80 2.64
C LEU A 195 2.87 -8.06 1.99
N ALA A 196 3.32 -9.03 2.80
CA ALA A 196 3.92 -10.26 2.27
C ALA A 196 2.89 -11.11 1.50
N VAL A 197 1.67 -11.21 2.03
CA VAL A 197 0.59 -12.01 1.46
C VAL A 197 -0.01 -11.31 0.24
N SER A 198 -0.29 -10.01 0.33
CA SER A 198 -0.89 -9.23 -0.76
C SER A 198 0.03 -9.12 -1.98
N LEU A 199 1.34 -8.89 -1.78
CA LEU A 199 2.33 -8.91 -2.87
C LEU A 199 2.43 -10.28 -3.54
N TRP A 200 2.44 -11.36 -2.76
CA TRP A 200 2.54 -12.69 -3.35
C TRP A 200 1.27 -13.04 -4.15
N ALA A 201 0.10 -12.81 -3.56
CA ALA A 201 -1.19 -13.15 -4.16
C ALA A 201 -1.46 -12.32 -5.43
N SER A 202 -1.15 -11.02 -5.41
CA SER A 202 -1.30 -10.15 -6.58
C SER A 202 -0.45 -10.60 -7.77
N GLU A 203 0.76 -11.12 -7.53
CA GLU A 203 1.66 -11.60 -8.57
C GLU A 203 1.28 -13.01 -9.08
N HIS A 204 0.77 -13.89 -8.20
CA HIS A 204 0.64 -15.32 -8.50
C HIS A 204 -0.80 -15.81 -8.70
N VAL A 205 -1.80 -15.07 -8.20
CA VAL A 205 -3.22 -15.46 -8.22
C VAL A 205 -4.04 -14.36 -8.93
N PRO A 206 -3.91 -14.23 -10.27
CA PRO A 206 -4.61 -13.19 -11.00
C PRO A 206 -6.12 -13.33 -10.84
N GLY A 207 -6.77 -12.24 -10.41
CA GLY A 207 -8.21 -12.19 -10.16
C GLY A 207 -8.62 -12.47 -8.71
N ALA A 208 -7.67 -12.77 -7.81
CA ALA A 208 -7.92 -12.68 -6.37
C ALA A 208 -8.00 -11.21 -5.94
N SER A 209 -8.95 -10.90 -5.06
CA SER A 209 -9.12 -9.59 -4.42
C SER A 209 -9.07 -9.68 -2.88
N GLU A 210 -9.18 -10.88 -2.33
CA GLU A 210 -9.13 -11.18 -0.90
C GLU A 210 -8.32 -12.47 -0.63
N VAL A 211 -7.59 -12.47 0.49
CA VAL A 211 -6.92 -13.64 1.05
C VAL A 211 -7.32 -13.79 2.52
N ALA A 212 -8.17 -14.77 2.80
CA ALA A 212 -8.73 -14.99 4.14
C ALA A 212 -7.87 -15.96 4.96
N PHE A 213 -7.60 -15.63 6.22
CA PHE A 213 -6.93 -16.56 7.16
C PHE A 213 -7.85 -17.75 7.49
N ASP A 214 -7.32 -18.97 7.41
CA ASP A 214 -8.13 -20.19 7.63
C ASP A 214 -8.34 -20.53 9.11
N GLY A 215 -7.65 -19.86 10.03
CA GLY A 215 -7.74 -20.12 11.47
C GLY A 215 -6.81 -21.20 12.01
N GLU A 216 -6.01 -21.85 11.15
CA GLU A 216 -5.10 -22.93 11.53
C GLU A 216 -3.63 -22.47 11.55
N VAL A 217 -2.91 -22.82 12.62
CA VAL A 217 -1.51 -22.45 12.83
C VAL A 217 -0.69 -23.65 13.28
N TYR A 218 0.46 -23.87 12.64
CA TYR A 218 1.44 -24.90 12.94
C TYR A 218 2.72 -24.28 13.52
N LEU A 219 3.11 -24.73 14.72
CA LEU A 219 4.33 -24.31 15.39
C LEU A 219 5.41 -25.40 15.28
N ASP A 220 6.52 -25.09 14.63
CA ASP A 220 7.73 -25.92 14.69
C ASP A 220 8.65 -25.42 15.80
N THR A 221 8.62 -26.12 16.94
CA THR A 221 9.44 -25.79 18.11
C THR A 221 10.93 -26.07 17.94
N ARG A 222 11.34 -26.85 16.92
CA ARG A 222 12.75 -27.11 16.65
C ARG A 222 13.38 -25.94 15.90
N THR A 223 12.68 -25.42 14.90
CA THR A 223 13.16 -24.32 14.04
C THR A 223 12.70 -22.96 14.54
N GLY A 224 11.67 -22.92 15.40
CA GLY A 224 11.05 -21.69 15.88
C GLY A 224 10.11 -21.04 14.86
N SER A 225 9.74 -21.75 13.79
CA SER A 225 8.87 -21.21 12.75
C SER A 225 7.38 -21.41 13.08
N VAL A 226 6.56 -20.50 12.56
CA VAL A 226 5.11 -20.53 12.66
C VAL A 226 4.55 -20.53 11.25
N THR A 227 3.70 -21.48 10.90
CA THR A 227 3.09 -21.57 9.58
C THR A 227 1.58 -21.51 9.68
N ALA A 228 0.95 -20.66 8.87
CA ALA A 228 -0.49 -20.49 8.77
C ALA A 228 -0.94 -20.78 7.33
N THR A 229 -2.22 -21.10 7.16
CA THR A 229 -2.83 -21.19 5.83
C THR A 229 -3.86 -20.09 5.62
N PHE A 230 -3.94 -19.64 4.37
CA PHE A 230 -4.90 -18.65 3.92
C PHE A 230 -5.52 -19.13 2.61
N THR A 231 -6.72 -18.65 2.28
CA THR A 231 -7.40 -18.98 1.03
C THR A 231 -7.72 -17.73 0.24
N CYS A 232 -7.32 -17.70 -1.03
CA CYS A 232 -7.70 -16.65 -1.98
C CYS A 232 -9.17 -16.82 -2.43
N ASP A 233 -9.84 -15.72 -2.76
CA ASP A 233 -11.21 -15.67 -3.29
C ASP A 233 -11.31 -15.97 -4.81
N ASP A 234 -10.25 -16.52 -5.41
CA ASP A 234 -10.27 -16.92 -6.82
C ASP A 234 -11.13 -18.18 -7.07
N PRO A 235 -11.54 -18.47 -8.32
CA PRO A 235 -12.39 -19.64 -8.63
C PRO A 235 -11.81 -20.99 -8.21
N GLY A 236 -10.47 -21.10 -8.12
CA GLY A 236 -9.76 -22.28 -7.67
C GLY A 236 -9.65 -22.41 -6.15
N ARG A 237 -9.99 -21.35 -5.40
CA ARG A 237 -9.74 -21.24 -3.95
C ARG A 237 -8.30 -21.61 -3.61
N THR A 238 -7.36 -20.90 -4.22
CA THR A 238 -5.92 -21.12 -4.06
C THR A 238 -5.55 -21.02 -2.58
N ILE A 239 -4.81 -22.01 -2.06
CA ILE A 239 -4.39 -22.05 -0.65
C ILE A 239 -2.96 -21.54 -0.57
N LEU A 240 -2.74 -20.53 0.26
CA LEU A 240 -1.42 -20.01 0.57
C LEU A 240 -0.93 -20.62 1.89
N SER A 241 0.35 -20.98 1.93
CA SER A 241 1.09 -21.28 3.15
C SER A 241 2.01 -20.12 3.48
N VAL A 242 1.81 -19.52 4.64
CA VAL A 242 2.55 -18.35 5.13
C VAL A 242 3.38 -18.78 6.33
N THR A 243 4.70 -18.79 6.16
CA THR A 243 5.64 -19.14 7.23
C THR A 243 6.32 -17.88 7.76
N TRP A 244 6.27 -17.69 9.07
CA TRP A 244 7.09 -16.76 9.82
C TRP A 244 8.32 -17.48 10.38
N ALA A 245 9.51 -17.00 10.05
CA ALA A 245 10.77 -17.48 10.60
C ALA A 245 11.80 -16.35 10.59
N ASP A 246 12.66 -16.30 11.61
CA ASP A 246 13.77 -15.34 11.70
C ASP A 246 13.34 -13.86 11.52
N GLY A 247 12.11 -13.52 11.93
CA GLY A 247 11.57 -12.17 11.85
C GLY A 247 11.03 -11.75 10.48
N ALA A 248 10.83 -12.68 9.54
CA ALA A 248 10.28 -12.41 8.22
C ALA A 248 9.19 -13.42 7.82
N PHE A 249 8.30 -12.99 6.93
CA PHE A 249 7.29 -13.83 6.30
C PHE A 249 7.80 -14.36 4.95
N SER A 250 7.46 -15.61 4.66
CA SER A 250 7.59 -16.22 3.33
C SER A 250 6.26 -16.86 2.93
N VAL A 251 5.83 -16.64 1.70
CA VAL A 251 4.54 -17.10 1.16
C VAL A 251 4.76 -18.06 0.00
N THR A 252 3.96 -19.12 -0.06
CA THR A 252 3.91 -20.11 -1.16
C THR A 252 2.47 -20.55 -1.39
N GLY A 253 2.09 -20.95 -2.61
CA GLY A 253 0.76 -21.47 -2.96
C GLY A 253 0.79 -22.42 -4.14
#